data_AF-A0A534PTY4-F1
#
_entry.id   AF-A0A534PTY4-F1
#
_cell.length_a   1.000
_cell.length_b   1.000
_cell.length_c   1.000
_cell.angle_alpha   90.00
_cell.angle_beta   90.00
_cell.angle_gamma   90.00
#
_symmetry.space_group_name_H-M   'P 1'
#
loop_
_entity.id
_entity.type
_entity.pdbx_description
1 polymer ?
#
loop_
_entity_poly.entity_id
_entity_poly.type
_entity_poly.pdbx_seq_one_letter_code
_entity_poly.pdbx_strand_id
1 'polypeptide(L)'
;MHHCKECVELLGEYIEGTLSPEQSKALEDHLSLCPPCITFVRTYKATRSLCRAALAAQMPRELMSSLKSFLSEHVPGFSCSKSDAAPRPPSDSEPKKV
;
A
#
# COMPACT_ATOMS: atom_id res chain seq x y z
N MET A 1 -19.63 -0.12 -20.92
CA MET A 1 -18.17 0.05 -21.10
C MET A 1 -17.70 0.90 -19.96
N HIS A 2 -17.07 0.27 -18.99
CA HIS A 2 -16.99 0.79 -17.63
C HIS A 2 -15.59 1.32 -17.39
N HIS A 3 -15.52 2.58 -16.99
CA HIS A 3 -14.34 3.39 -16.69
C HIS A 3 -13.56 2.87 -15.46
N CYS A 4 -13.42 1.55 -15.30
CA CYS A 4 -12.78 0.91 -14.14
C CYS A 4 -11.33 1.37 -13.96
N LYS A 5 -10.60 1.56 -15.08
CA LYS A 5 -9.22 2.07 -15.05
C LYS A 5 -9.17 3.48 -14.47
N GLU A 6 -9.99 4.39 -14.98
CA GLU A 6 -10.07 5.78 -14.51
C GLU A 6 -10.50 5.85 -13.03
N CYS A 7 -11.40 4.97 -12.60
CA CYS A 7 -11.78 4.87 -11.19
C CYS A 7 -10.60 4.45 -10.31
N VAL A 8 -9.81 3.45 -10.74
CA VAL A 8 -8.65 2.98 -9.97
C VAL A 8 -7.53 4.03 -9.96
N GLU A 9 -7.32 4.73 -11.07
CA GLU A 9 -6.36 5.85 -11.16
C GLU A 9 -6.75 6.98 -10.21
N LEU A 10 -8.01 7.45 -10.26
CA LEU A 10 -8.54 8.47 -9.36
C LEU A 10 -8.38 8.08 -7.89
N LEU A 11 -8.71 6.84 -7.53
CA LEU A 11 -8.56 6.35 -6.16
C LEU A 11 -7.09 6.17 -5.76
N GLY A 12 -6.22 5.86 -6.71
CA GLY A 12 -4.77 5.84 -6.53
C GLY A 12 -4.27 7.23 -6.14
N GLU A 13 -4.58 8.23 -6.96
CA GLU A 13 -4.22 9.64 -6.72
C GLU A 13 -4.80 10.17 -5.41
N TYR A 14 -6.06 9.82 -5.09
CA TYR A 14 -6.69 10.21 -3.83
C TYR A 14 -5.93 9.69 -2.62
N ILE A 15 -5.50 8.42 -2.63
CA ILE A 15 -4.75 7.84 -1.51
C ILE A 15 -3.31 8.35 -1.46
N GLU A 16 -2.74 8.71 -2.61
CA GLU A 16 -1.41 9.35 -2.69
C GLU A 16 -1.42 10.82 -2.29
N GLY A 17 -2.61 11.43 -2.19
CA GLY A 17 -2.75 12.85 -1.90
C GLY A 17 -2.29 13.74 -3.06
N THR A 18 -2.28 13.20 -4.28
CA THR A 18 -1.85 13.91 -5.50
C THR A 18 -3.00 14.53 -6.27
N LEU A 19 -4.24 14.26 -5.87
CA LEU A 19 -5.41 14.93 -6.44
C LEU A 19 -5.39 16.43 -6.17
N SER A 20 -5.92 17.19 -7.12
CA SER A 20 -6.17 18.61 -6.89
C SER A 20 -7.14 18.81 -5.70
N PRO A 21 -7.07 19.95 -4.99
CA PRO A 21 -7.96 20.22 -3.86
C PRO A 21 -9.44 20.15 -4.23
N GLU A 22 -9.79 20.61 -5.44
CA GLU A 22 -11.17 20.60 -5.96
C GLU A 22 -11.68 19.18 -6.19
N GLN A 23 -10.86 18.33 -6.82
CA GLN A 23 -11.22 16.92 -7.07
C GLN A 23 -11.27 16.10 -5.78
N SER A 24 -10.33 16.35 -4.86
CA SER A 24 -10.32 15.68 -3.55
C SER A 24 -11.59 15.98 -2.78
N LYS A 25 -11.99 17.26 -2.73
CA LYS A 25 -13.23 17.68 -2.07
C LYS A 25 -14.46 17.06 -2.72
N ALA A 26 -14.57 17.11 -4.05
CA ALA A 26 -15.71 16.50 -4.76
C ALA A 26 -15.83 14.98 -4.52
N LEU A 27 -14.69 14.29 -4.45
CA LEU A 27 -14.67 12.87 -4.11
C LEU A 27 -15.06 12.61 -2.66
N GLU A 28 -14.57 13.41 -1.71
CA GLU A 28 -14.94 13.31 -0.29
C GLU A 28 -16.44 13.56 -0.08
N ASP A 29 -17.00 14.57 -0.75
CA ASP A 29 -18.43 14.85 -0.73
C ASP A 29 -19.23 13.62 -1.23
N HIS A 30 -18.80 12.99 -2.32
CA HIS A 30 -19.42 11.74 -2.80
C HIS A 30 -19.30 10.59 -1.79
N LEU A 31 -18.10 10.39 -1.22
CA LEU A 31 -17.87 9.34 -0.24
C LEU A 31 -18.76 9.54 0.99
N SER A 32 -18.97 10.77 1.44
CA SER A 32 -19.83 11.08 2.60
C SER A 32 -21.29 10.64 2.42
N LEU A 33 -21.77 10.59 1.17
CA LEU A 33 -23.15 10.25 0.82
C LEU A 33 -23.31 8.82 0.31
N CYS A 34 -22.22 8.07 0.11
CA CYS A 34 -22.22 6.79 -0.59
C CYS A 34 -21.50 5.67 0.22
N PRO A 35 -22.23 4.96 1.11
CA PRO A 35 -21.70 3.82 1.86
C PRO A 35 -21.01 2.71 1.04
N PRO A 36 -21.50 2.30 -0.15
CA PRO A 36 -20.80 1.27 -0.93
C PRO A 36 -19.44 1.77 -1.44
N CYS A 37 -19.33 3.04 -1.85
CA CYS A 37 -18.05 3.62 -2.26
C CYS A 37 -17.07 3.72 -1.08
N ILE A 38 -17.52 4.10 0.11
CA ILE A 38 -16.68 4.06 1.33
C ILE A 38 -16.13 2.65 1.56
N THR A 39 -16.99 1.64 1.46
CA THR A 39 -16.61 0.23 1.67
C THR A 39 -15.55 -0.20 0.66
N PHE A 40 -15.74 0.17 -0.62
CA PHE A 40 -14.78 -0.10 -1.67
C PHE A 40 -13.43 0.57 -1.41
N VAL A 41 -13.41 1.87 -1.08
CA VAL A 41 -12.18 2.61 -0.78
C VAL A 41 -11.43 2.02 0.40
N ARG A 42 -12.13 1.54 1.44
CA ARG A 42 -11.52 0.85 2.58
C ARG A 42 -10.80 -0.43 2.13
N THR A 43 -11.46 -1.27 1.33
CA THR A 43 -10.86 -2.48 0.77
C THR A 43 -9.65 -2.15 -0.09
N TYR A 44 -9.76 -1.14 -0.96
CA TYR A 44 -8.66 -0.71 -1.82
C TYR A 44 -7.43 -0.24 -1.03
N LYS A 45 -7.65 0.55 0.05
CA LYS A 45 -6.59 0.95 0.99
C LYS A 45 -5.94 -0.27 1.66
N ALA A 46 -6.73 -1.26 2.07
CA ALA A 46 -6.21 -2.49 2.68
C ALA A 46 -5.35 -3.30 1.70
N THR A 47 -5.81 -3.48 0.46
CA THR A 47 -5.04 -4.15 -0.59
C THR A 47 -3.68 -3.49 -0.80
N ARG A 48 -3.64 -2.15 -0.90
CA ARG A 48 -2.38 -1.41 -1.05
C ARG A 48 -1.42 -1.65 0.12
N SER A 49 -1.93 -1.64 1.35
CA SER A 49 -1.13 -1.92 2.55
C SER A 49 -0.53 -3.33 2.51
N LEU A 50 -1.35 -4.34 2.15
CA LEU A 50 -0.91 -5.73 2.02
C LEU A 50 0.17 -5.88 0.94
N CYS A 51 -0.03 -5.28 -0.24
CA CYS A 51 0.98 -5.30 -1.31
C CYS A 51 2.29 -4.65 -0.85
N ARG A 52 2.23 -3.51 -0.15
CA ARG A 52 3.44 -2.84 0.38
C ARG A 52 4.17 -3.71 1.39
N ALA A 53 3.44 -4.37 2.29
CA ALA A 53 4.03 -5.29 3.27
C ALA A 53 4.70 -6.49 2.60
N ALA A 54 4.05 -7.07 1.59
CA ALA A 54 4.60 -8.18 0.82
C ALA A 54 5.86 -7.79 0.03
N LEU A 55 5.90 -6.58 -0.54
CA LEU A 55 7.10 -6.05 -1.22
C LEU A 55 8.24 -5.78 -0.23
N ALA A 56 7.93 -5.22 0.94
CA ALA A 56 8.92 -5.01 2.00
C ALA A 56 9.50 -6.34 2.50
N ALA A 57 8.67 -7.37 2.69
CA ALA A 57 9.11 -8.69 3.11
C ALA A 57 10.02 -9.40 2.09
N GLN A 58 9.88 -9.09 0.80
CA GLN A 58 10.73 -9.62 -0.28
C GLN A 58 12.01 -8.81 -0.50
N MET A 59 12.22 -7.72 0.26
CA MET A 59 13.40 -6.88 0.11
C MET A 59 14.68 -7.67 0.42
N PRO A 60 15.68 -7.70 -0.50
CA PRO A 60 16.95 -8.35 -0.23
C PRO A 60 17.64 -7.76 1.00
N ARG A 61 18.23 -8.63 1.84
CA ARG A 61 18.88 -8.21 3.09
C ARG A 61 20.02 -7.21 2.87
N GLU A 62 20.75 -7.35 1.77
CA GLU A 62 21.83 -6.44 1.39
C GLU A 62 21.31 -5.02 1.15
N LEU A 63 20.22 -4.90 0.39
CA LEU A 63 19.57 -3.61 0.14
C LEU A 63 19.04 -3.00 1.45
N MET A 64 18.37 -3.79 2.28
CA MET A 64 17.86 -3.32 3.58
C MET A 64 19.00 -2.83 4.48
N SER A 65 20.13 -3.52 4.51
CA SER A 65 21.29 -3.15 5.33
C SER A 65 21.95 -1.86 4.81
N SER A 66 22.14 -1.77 3.48
CA SER A 66 22.69 -0.57 2.83
C SER A 66 21.83 0.66 3.09
N LEU A 67 20.50 0.53 2.94
CA LEU A 67 19.56 1.62 3.22
C LEU A 67 19.55 2.01 4.71
N LYS A 68 19.62 1.04 5.63
CA LYS A 68 19.67 1.32 7.07
C LYS A 68 20.92 2.13 7.44
N SER A 69 22.10 1.75 6.93
CA SER A 69 23.33 2.50 7.15
C SER A 69 23.22 3.94 6.62
N PHE A 70 22.80 4.09 5.36
CA PHE A 70 22.63 5.40 4.72
C PHE A 70 21.66 6.31 5.52
N LEU A 71 20.51 5.78 5.93
CA LEU A 71 19.52 6.56 6.69
C LEU A 71 20.04 6.94 8.09
N SER A 72 20.78 6.06 8.76
CA SER A 72 21.37 6.37 10.07
C SER A 72 22.45 7.45 10.00
N GLU A 73 23.17 7.55 8.88
CA GLU A 73 24.22 8.55 8.67
C GLU A 73 23.66 9.92 8.24
N HIS A 74 22.60 9.94 7.44
CA HIS A 74 22.14 11.16 6.78
C HIS A 74 20.81 11.74 7.29
N VAL A 75 20.03 10.97 8.07
CA VAL A 75 18.71 11.41 8.54
C VAL A 75 18.70 11.56 10.07
N PRO A 76 18.80 12.79 10.61
CA PRO A 76 18.76 13.00 12.06
C PRO A 76 17.40 12.56 12.62
N GLY A 77 17.43 11.63 13.58
CA GLY A 77 16.22 11.09 14.21
C GLY A 77 15.67 9.80 13.57
N PHE A 78 16.36 9.21 12.59
CA PHE A 78 15.96 7.90 12.06
C PHE A 78 16.12 6.80 13.12
N SER A 79 15.00 6.30 13.66
CA SER A 79 14.97 5.09 14.48
C SER A 79 14.28 3.96 13.71
N CYS A 80 15.01 2.87 13.47
CA CYS A 80 14.46 1.68 12.85
C CYS A 80 13.56 0.94 13.86
N SER A 81 12.31 1.39 14.00
CA SER A 81 11.35 0.76 14.90
C SER A 81 10.63 -0.41 14.21
N LYS A 82 10.95 -1.62 14.68
CA LYS A 82 10.27 -2.92 14.51
C LYS A 82 9.00 -2.91 13.64
N SER A 83 9.15 -3.20 12.36
CA SER A 83 8.12 -3.87 11.56
C SER A 83 8.69 -4.95 10.64
N ASP A 84 9.99 -5.26 10.77
CA ASP A 84 10.67 -6.36 10.06
C ASP A 84 10.36 -7.75 10.67
N ALA A 85 9.12 -7.98 11.08
CA ALA A 85 8.65 -9.36 11.26
C ALA A 85 8.17 -9.84 9.89
N ALA A 86 9.10 -10.38 9.11
CA ALA A 86 8.78 -11.10 7.88
C ALA A 86 7.64 -12.11 8.17
N PRO A 87 6.50 -12.02 7.46
CA PRO A 87 5.55 -13.12 7.43
C PRO A 87 6.29 -14.35 6.93
N ARG A 88 6.17 -15.46 7.65
CA ARG A 88 6.80 -16.73 7.28
C ARG A 88 6.42 -17.06 5.83
N PRO A 89 7.36 -17.52 4.99
CA PRO A 89 6.98 -18.03 3.68
C PRO A 89 5.95 -19.15 3.87
N PRO A 90 4.88 -19.23 3.06
CA PRO A 90 4.08 -20.44 3.00
C PRO A 90 5.05 -21.55 2.59
N SER A 91 5.27 -22.53 3.48
CA SER A 91 5.99 -23.73 3.09
C SER A 91 5.19 -24.39 1.99
N ASP A 92 5.78 -24.44 0.80
CA ASP A 92 5.25 -25.19 -0.32
C ASP A 92 4.97 -26.63 0.15
N SER A 93 3.73 -27.07 -0.06
CA SER A 93 3.35 -28.47 0.01
C SER A 93 2.52 -28.73 -1.24
N GLU A 94 3.24 -28.88 -2.34
CA GLU A 94 3.02 -29.69 -3.55
C GLU A 94 1.85 -30.73 -3.55
N PRO A 95 1.41 -31.21 -4.72
CA PRO A 95 0.03 -31.13 -5.20
C PRO A 95 -0.78 -32.41 -4.94
N LYS A 96 -2.11 -32.30 -4.81
CA LYS A 96 -3.02 -33.45 -4.98
C LYS A 96 -3.72 -33.39 -6.33
N LYS A 97 -3.17 -34.22 -7.22
CA LYS A 97 -3.74 -34.72 -8.48
C LYS A 97 -5.17 -35.24 -8.28
N VAL A 98 -6.12 -34.77 -9.10
CA VAL A 98 -7.36 -35.49 -9.47
C VAL A 98 -7.73 -35.14 -10.90
#